data_AF-A0A7K8SFT6-F1
#
_entry.id   AF-A0A7K8SFT6-F1
#
_cell.length_a   1.000
_cell.length_b   1.000
_cell.length_c   1.000
_cell.angle_alpha   90.00
_cell.angle_beta   90.00
_cell.angle_gamma   90.00
#
_symmetry.space_group_name_H-M   'P 1'
#
loop_
_entity.id
_entity.type
_entity.pdbx_description
1 polymer ?
#
loop_
_entity_poly.entity_id
_entity_poly.type
_entity_poly.pdbx_seq_one_letter_code
_entity_poly.pdbx_strand_id
1 'polypeptide(L)' 'IATARLTKACPINPRQRGFICASGCAENLKLLQLVVKTAKREHKHLRVVFVDIAKAFDTVCHQHVLEGLVQRGVD' A
#
# COMPACT_ATOMS: atom_id res chain seq x y z
N ILE A 1 0.06 -3.01 -18.50
CA ILE A 1 0.33 -4.48 -18.61
C ILE A 1 0.70 -5.08 -17.25
N ALA A 2 1.66 -4.55 -16.49
CA ALA A 2 2.07 -5.10 -15.19
C ALA A 2 0.98 -5.11 -14.10
N THR A 3 0.28 -3.98 -13.90
CA THR A 3 -0.81 -3.84 -12.91
C THR A 3 -1.94 -4.85 -13.10
N ALA A 4 -2.38 -5.09 -14.34
CA ALA A 4 -3.49 -6.01 -14.62
C ALA A 4 -3.14 -7.47 -14.27
N ARG A 5 -1.90 -7.89 -14.53
CA ARG A 5 -1.40 -9.22 -14.14
C ARG A 5 -1.30 -9.35 -12.62
N LEU A 6 -0.80 -8.31 -11.95
CA LEU A 6 -0.68 -8.28 -10.49
C LEU A 6 -2.06 -8.38 -9.81
N THR A 7 -3.05 -7.61 -10.26
CA THR A 7 -4.42 -7.66 -9.71
C THR A 7 -5.07 -9.03 -9.90
N LYS A 8 -4.81 -9.73 -11.01
CA LYS A 8 -5.33 -11.08 -11.26
C LYS A 8 -4.67 -12.13 -10.36
N ALA A 9 -3.36 -12.04 -10.15
CA ALA A 9 -2.57 -13.03 -9.41
C ALA A 9 -2.58 -12.81 -7.88
N CYS A 10 -2.77 -11.58 -7.44
CA CYS A 10 -2.73 -11.21 -6.03
C CYS A 10 -3.81 -10.16 -5.75
N PRO A 11 -4.86 -10.48 -4.96
CA PRO A 11 -5.80 -9.48 -4.48
C PRO A 11 -5.05 -8.41 -3.68
N ILE A 12 -4.97 -7.20 -4.24
CA ILE A 12 -4.27 -6.07 -3.62
C ILE A 12 -5.19 -5.46 -2.56
N ASN A 13 -4.62 -5.01 -1.44
CA ASN A 13 -5.37 -4.29 -0.43
C ASN A 13 -6.12 -3.10 -1.06
N PRO A 14 -7.44 -2.93 -0.86
CA PRO A 14 -8.22 -1.85 -1.46
C PRO A 14 -7.72 -0.43 -1.13
N ARG A 15 -6.91 -0.28 -0.07
CA ARG A 15 -6.29 0.99 0.34
C ARG A 15 -4.90 1.23 -0.25
N GLN A 16 -4.28 0.24 -0.89
CA GLN A 16 -3.05 0.45 -1.64
C GLN A 16 -3.36 1.34 -2.84
N ARG A 17 -2.50 2.33 -3.10
CA ARG A 17 -2.63 3.22 -4.26
C ARG A 17 -1.51 3.00 -5.29
N GLY A 18 -0.39 2.40 -4.88
CA GLY A 18 0.67 1.99 -5.78
C GLY A 18 0.29 0.78 -6.63
N PHE A 19 0.73 0.77 -7.89
CA PHE A 19 0.55 -0.34 -8.83
C PHE A 19 -0.90 -0.76 -9.10
N ILE A 20 -1.89 0.11 -8.85
CA ILE A 20 -3.30 -0.10 -9.19
C ILE A 20 -3.84 1.02 -10.09
N CYS A 21 -4.89 0.75 -10.85
CA CYS A 21 -5.62 1.76 -11.61
C CYS A 21 -6.60 2.49 -10.67
N ALA A 22 -6.15 3.57 -10.04
CA ALA A 22 -6.94 4.40 -9.12
C ALA A 22 -6.53 5.88 -9.22
N SER A 23 -7.20 6.76 -8.46
CA SER A 23 -6.96 8.21 -8.37
C SER A 23 -5.60 8.62 -7.76
N GLY A 24 -4.63 7.70 -7.71
CA GLY A 24 -3.31 7.90 -7.12
C GLY A 24 -3.37 8.15 -5.61
N CYS A 25 -2.39 8.90 -5.08
CA CYS A 25 -2.27 9.14 -3.64
C CYS A 25 -3.16 10.27 -3.10
N ALA A 26 -3.90 10.97 -3.97
CA ALA A 26 -4.71 12.12 -3.58
C ALA A 26 -5.78 11.76 -2.54
N GLU A 27 -6.39 10.59 -2.67
CA GLU A 27 -7.38 10.09 -1.73
C GLU A 27 -6.79 9.86 -0.33
N ASN A 28 -5.61 9.22 -0.25
CA ASN A 28 -4.93 8.96 1.02
C ASN A 28 -4.53 10.26 1.71
N LEU A 29 -4.06 11.25 0.93
CA LEU A 29 -3.75 12.58 1.45
C LEU A 29 -4.99 13.28 1.99
N LYS A 30 -6.11 13.22 1.26
CA LYS A 30 -7.38 13.82 1.70
C LYS A 30 -7.90 13.17 2.97
N LEU A 31 -7.81 11.85 3.08
CA LEU A 31 -8.20 11.09 4.26
C LEU A 31 -7.33 11.48 5.46
N LEU A 32 -6.01 11.53 5.30
CA LEU A 32 -5.10 11.97 6.36
C LEU A 32 -5.43 13.40 6.82
N GLN A 33 -5.67 14.33 5.90
CA GLN A 33 -6.10 15.69 6.23
C GLN A 33 -7.40 15.71 7.03
N LEU A 34 -8.39 14.89 6.68
CA LEU A 34 -9.67 14.80 7.39
C LEU A 34 -9.49 14.26 8.81
N VAL A 35 -8.68 13.21 8.99
CA VAL A 35 -8.38 12.62 10.30
C VAL A 35 -7.67 13.64 11.19
N VAL A 36 -6.66 14.36 10.68
CA VAL A 36 -5.96 15.42 11.41
C VAL A 36 -6.91 16.55 11.80
N LYS A 37 -7.75 17.03 10.88
CA LYS A 37 -8.74 18.09 11.18
C LYS A 37 -9.74 17.67 12.24
N THR A 38 -10.19 16.42 12.20
CA THR A 38 -11.15 15.86 13.15
C THR A 38 -10.55 15.74 14.55
N ALA A 39 -9.33 15.21 14.66
CA ALA A 39 -8.63 15.12 15.94
C ALA A 39 -8.43 16.51 16.58
N LYS A 40 -8.08 17.54 15.77
CA LYS A 40 -7.98 18.93 16.22
C LYS A 40 -9.31 19.48 16.72
N ARG A 41 -10.40 19.28 15.97
CA ARG A 41 -11.75 19.75 16.32
C ARG A 41 -12.26 19.10 17.62
N GLU A 42 -11.94 17.83 17.83
CA GLU A 42 -12.42 17.07 18.99
C GLU A 42 -11.45 17.09 20.18
N HIS A 43 -10.36 17.85 20.10
CA HIS A 43 -9.30 17.90 21.12
C HIS A 43 -8.74 16.51 21.51
N LYS A 44 -8.64 15.61 20.54
CA LYS A 44 -8.10 14.25 20.72
C LYS A 44 -6.65 14.16 20.28
N HIS A 45 -5.87 13.33 20.98
CA HIS A 45 -4.51 13.00 20.54
C HIS A 45 -4.54 12.12 19.28
N LEU A 46 -3.71 12.48 18.30
CA LEU A 46 -3.48 11.71 17.08
C LEU A 46 -1.98 11.49 16.92
N ARG A 47 -1.57 10.25 16.67
CA ARG A 47 -0.18 9.89 16.34
C ARG A 47 -0.16 9.32 14.92
N VAL A 48 0.79 9.78 14.11
CA VAL A 48 0.99 9.33 12.73
C VAL A 48 2.42 8.83 12.61
N VAL A 49 2.60 7.63 12.05
CA VAL A 49 3.91 7.04 11.79
C VAL A 49 4.06 6.87 10.29
N PHE A 50 5.14 7.43 9.74
CA PHE A 50 5.55 7.19 8.36
C PHE A 50 6.62 6.10 8.35
N VAL A 51 6.40 5.06 7.55
CA VAL A 51 7.32 3.94 7.39
C VAL A 51 7.82 3.95 5.95
N ASP A 52 9.13 3.81 5.78
CA ASP A 52 9.79 3.73 4.48
C ASP A 52 10.75 2.53 4.46
N ILE A 53 10.86 1.89 3.28
CA ILE A 53 11.75 0.74 3.06
C ILE A 53 12.75 1.15 1.99
N ALA A 54 14.00 1.37 2.40
CA ALA A 54 15.07 1.74 1.48
C ALA A 54 15.32 0.62 0.45
N LYS A 55 15.43 1.01 -0.83
CA LYS A 55 15.72 0.08 -1.95
C LYS A 55 14.78 -1.12 -1.98
N ALA A 56 13.47 -0.90 -1.82
CA ALA A 56 12.46 -1.95 -1.70
C ALA A 56 12.41 -2.94 -2.90
N PHE A 57 12.94 -2.58 -4.07
CA PHE A 57 13.03 -3.51 -5.21
C PHE A 57 14.33 -4.31 -5.22
N ASP A 58 15.43 -3.71 -4.76
CA ASP A 58 16.76 -4.35 -4.78
C ASP A 58 17.00 -5.24 -3.55
N THR A 59 16.31 -4.97 -2.44
CA THR A 59 16.54 -5.64 -1.14
C THR A 59 15.65 -6.84 -0.88
N VAL A 60 14.70 -7.13 -1.78
CA VAL A 60 13.80 -8.28 -1.63
C VAL A 60 14.52 -9.56 -2.06
N CYS A 61 14.71 -10.49 -1.12
CA CYS A 61 15.28 -11.80 -1.40
C CYS A 61 14.39 -12.58 -2.37
N HIS A 62 14.99 -13.15 -3.42
CA HIS A 62 14.28 -13.87 -4.47
C HIS A 62 13.52 -15.09 -3.93
N GLN A 63 14.05 -15.74 -2.90
CA GLN A 63 13.37 -16.86 -2.24
C GLN A 63 12.01 -16.41 -1.67
N HIS A 64 11.92 -15.24 -1.04
CA HIS A 64 10.65 -14.72 -0.53
C HIS A 64 9.65 -14.42 -1.65
N VAL A 65 10.12 -14.01 -2.83
CA VAL A 65 9.25 -13.80 -4.00
C VAL A 65 8.67 -15.15 -4.45
N LEU A 66 9.51 -16.16 -4.64
CA LEU A 66 9.10 -17.50 -5.07
C LEU A 66 8.12 -18.14 -4.07
N GLU A 67 8.44 -18.11 -2.78
CA GLU A 67 7.54 -18.58 -1.72
C GLU A 67 6.19 -17.85 -1.77
N GLY A 68 6.22 -16.53 -1.99
CA GLY A 68 5.02 -15.72 -2.14
C GLY A 68 4.16 -16.06 -3.37
N LEU A 69 4.78 -16.51 -4.47
CA LEU A 69 4.11 -16.97 -5.69
C LEU A 69 3.49 -18.36 -5.49
N VAL A 70 4.24 -19.30 -4.91
CA VAL A 70 3.76 -20.65 -4.57
C VAL A 70 2.55 -20.57 -3.63
N GLN A 71 2.62 -19.76 -2.57
CA GLN A 71 1.51 -19.55 -1.64
C GLN A 71 0.23 -19.01 -2.31
N ARG A 72 0.38 -18.27 -3.41
CA ARG A 72 -0.74 -17.69 -4.16
C ARG A 72 -1.21 -18.59 -5.32
N GLY A 73 -0.54 -19.71 -5.58
CA GLY A 73 -0.86 -20.63 -6.67
C GLY A 73 -0.66 -20.03 -8.07
N VAL A 74 0.35 -19.15 -8.21
CA VAL A 74 0.63 -18.41 -9.45
C VAL A 74 2.08 -18.57 -9.95
N ASP A 75 2.78 -19.59 -9.44
CA ASP A 75 4.05 -20.07 -9.97
C ASP A 75 3.83 -20.90 -11.25
#